data_AF-A0A7S0SC91-F1
#
_entry.id   AF-A0A7S0SC91-F1
#
_cell.length_a   1.000
_cell.length_b   1.000
_cell.length_c   1.000
_cell.angle_alpha   90.00
_cell.angle_beta   90.00
_cell.angle_gamma   90.00
#
_symmetry.space_group_name_H-M   'P 1'
#
loop_
_entity.id
_entity.type
_entity.pdbx_description
1 polymer ?
#
loop_
_entity_poly.entity_id
_entity_poly.type
_entity_poly.pdbx_seq_one_letter_code
_entity_poly.pdbx_strand_id
1 'polypeptide(L)'
;GTLGVYLAVHNGLLLDRVGARWTLLLGAALLLGGWRALGDVAAHGGSPGAAATALYLVGQGSVTLFLGSLAPNVGNFGAGAQGRVHGLLLSGFGGSSALFASTYRGVFVGDLPAFFR
;
A
#
# COMPACT_ATOMS: atom_id res chain seq x y z
N GLY A 1 15.15 4.15 1.50
CA GLY A 1 13.72 4.38 1.71
C GLY A 1 13.23 5.77 1.30
N THR A 2 13.92 6.49 0.40
CA THR A 2 13.60 7.89 0.04
C THR A 2 12.84 8.04 -1.27
N LEU A 3 12.91 7.07 -2.19
CA LEU A 3 12.20 7.10 -3.48
C LEU A 3 10.66 7.12 -3.32
N GLY A 4 10.11 6.45 -2.31
CA GLY A 4 8.67 6.43 -2.04
C GLY A 4 8.10 7.78 -1.60
N VAL A 5 8.94 8.67 -1.03
CA VAL A 5 8.51 10.00 -0.57
C VAL A 5 8.41 10.98 -1.75
N TYR A 6 9.28 10.86 -2.76
CA TYR A 6 9.19 11.67 -3.98
C TYR A 6 8.01 11.27 -4.88
N LEU A 7 7.67 9.97 -4.92
CA LEU A 7 6.48 9.46 -5.61
C LEU A 7 5.16 9.76 -4.87
N ALA A 8 5.22 10.42 -3.70
CA ALA A 8 4.07 10.71 -2.87
C ALA A 8 3.67 12.19 -2.88
N VAL A 9 4.41 13.06 -3.58
CA VAL A 9 4.16 14.51 -3.57
C VAL A 9 2.73 14.82 -4.01
N HIS A 10 2.24 14.18 -5.07
CA HIS A 10 0.86 14.35 -5.52
C HIS A 10 -0.18 13.80 -4.53
N ASN A 11 0.16 12.76 -3.77
CA ASN A 11 -0.71 12.22 -2.73
C ASN A 11 -0.84 13.18 -1.54
N GLY A 12 0.24 13.86 -1.16
CA GLY A 12 0.23 14.92 -0.16
C GLY A 12 -0.60 16.13 -0.61
N LEU A 13 -0.38 16.61 -1.84
CA LEU A 13 -1.17 17.70 -2.42
C LEU A 13 -2.66 17.37 -2.50
N LEU A 14 -3.00 16.12 -2.83
CA LEU A 14 -4.38 15.66 -2.84
C LEU A 14 -4.95 15.68 -1.42
N LEU A 15 -4.22 15.15 -0.44
CA LEU A 15 -4.63 15.17 0.96
C LEU A 15 -4.92 16.59 1.48
N ASP A 16 -4.06 17.55 1.15
CA ASP A 16 -4.23 18.94 1.55
C ASP A 16 -5.45 19.60 0.90
N ARG A 17 -5.78 19.23 -0.35
CA ARG A 17 -6.87 19.86 -1.11
C ARG A 17 -8.25 19.27 -0.86
N VAL A 18 -8.37 17.94 -0.80
CA VAL A 18 -9.68 17.27 -0.68
C VAL A 18 -9.89 16.64 0.70
N GLY A 19 -8.87 16.64 1.55
CA GLY A 19 -8.93 16.09 2.89
C GLY A 19 -8.84 14.55 2.95
N ALA A 20 -8.63 14.05 4.16
CA ALA A 20 -8.31 12.63 4.38
C ALA A 20 -9.39 11.66 3.93
N ARG A 21 -10.67 11.98 4.13
CA ARG A 21 -11.77 11.07 3.80
C ARG A 21 -11.77 10.67 2.32
N TRP A 22 -11.67 11.65 1.42
CA TRP A 22 -11.71 11.41 -0.02
C TRP A 22 -10.41 10.79 -0.52
N THR A 23 -9.28 11.22 0.02
CA THR A 23 -7.97 10.62 -0.28
C THR A 23 -7.91 9.15 0.12
N LEU A 24 -8.47 8.78 1.28
CA LEU A 24 -8.56 7.38 1.73
C LEU A 24 -9.48 6.55 0.83
N LEU A 25 -10.62 7.09 0.41
CA LEU A 25 -11.52 6.40 -0.52
C LEU A 25 -10.86 6.15 -1.88
N LEU A 26 -10.14 7.13 -2.42
CA LEU A 26 -9.37 6.96 -3.65
C LEU A 26 -8.27 5.91 -3.47
N GLY A 27 -7.51 5.98 -2.37
CA GLY A 27 -6.47 5.00 -2.06
C GLY A 27 -7.02 3.57 -1.97
N ALA A 28 -8.18 3.39 -1.33
CA ALA A 28 -8.86 2.10 -1.26
C ALA A 28 -9.32 1.59 -2.63
N ALA A 29 -9.89 2.47 -3.46
CA ALA A 29 -10.32 2.12 -4.82
C ALA A 29 -9.12 1.70 -5.71
N LEU A 30 -8.02 2.45 -5.65
CA LEU A 30 -6.78 2.13 -6.36
C LEU A 30 -6.19 0.79 -5.89
N LEU A 31 -6.17 0.55 -4.58
CA LEU A 31 -5.63 -0.68 -4.01
C LEU A 31 -6.47 -1.91 -4.40
N LEU A 32 -7.80 -1.82 -4.27
CA LEU A 32 -8.71 -2.89 -4.66
C LEU A 32 -8.63 -3.16 -6.17
N GLY A 33 -8.69 -2.11 -6.98
CA GLY A 33 -8.60 -2.21 -8.44
C GLY A 33 -7.25 -2.78 -8.90
N GLY A 34 -6.15 -2.35 -8.27
CA GLY A 34 -4.80 -2.84 -8.55
C GLY A 34 -4.65 -4.34 -8.25
N TRP A 35 -5.10 -4.81 -7.08
CA TRP A 35 -5.06 -6.23 -6.74
C TRP A 35 -5.97 -7.08 -7.62
N ARG A 36 -7.17 -6.58 -7.95
CA ARG A 36 -8.08 -7.26 -8.88
C ARG A 36 -7.44 -7.40 -10.27
N ALA A 37 -6.87 -6.32 -10.79
CA ALA A 37 -6.20 -6.32 -12.09
C ALA A 37 -4.98 -7.23 -12.10
N LEU A 38 -4.19 -7.25 -11.02
CA LEU A 38 -3.03 -8.14 -10.90
C LEU A 38 -3.46 -9.61 -10.89
N GLY A 39 -4.55 -9.93 -10.19
CA GLY A 39 -5.16 -11.26 -10.20
C GLY A 39 -5.64 -11.68 -11.60
N ASP A 40 -6.28 -10.77 -12.34
CA ASP A 40 -6.70 -11.04 -13.72
C ASP A 40 -5.52 -11.27 -14.67
N VAL A 41 -4.46 -10.47 -14.54
CA VAL A 41 -3.21 -10.64 -15.30
C VAL A 41 -2.56 -11.98 -15.01
N ALA A 42 -2.50 -12.39 -13.73
CA ALA A 42 -1.96 -13.68 -13.34
C ALA A 42 -2.81 -14.86 -13.86
N ALA A 43 -4.13 -14.74 -13.82
CA ALA A 43 -5.05 -15.82 -14.23
C ALA A 43 -5.13 -16.02 -15.74
N HIS A 44 -4.93 -14.96 -16.55
CA HIS A 44 -5.15 -15.00 -18.00
C HIS A 44 -3.89 -14.77 -18.83
N GLY A 45 -2.70 -14.77 -18.21
CA GLY A 45 -1.43 -14.58 -18.91
C GLY A 45 -1.27 -13.19 -19.52
N GLY A 46 -1.58 -12.15 -18.74
CA GLY A 46 -1.50 -10.75 -19.19
C GLY A 46 -0.07 -10.28 -19.49
N SER A 47 0.05 -9.18 -20.24
CA SER A 47 1.35 -8.65 -20.65
C SER A 47 2.16 -8.09 -19.46
N PRO A 48 3.50 -8.02 -19.56
CA PRO A 48 4.33 -7.36 -18.55
C PRO A 48 3.92 -5.92 -18.27
N GLY A 49 3.43 -5.20 -19.29
CA GLY A 49 2.89 -3.85 -19.13
C GLY A 49 1.63 -3.82 -18.26
N ALA A 50 0.71 -4.77 -18.47
CA ALA A 50 -0.50 -4.89 -17.64
C ALA A 50 -0.15 -5.23 -16.18
N ALA A 51 0.82 -6.12 -15.96
CA ALA A 51 1.32 -6.43 -14.61
C ALA A 51 1.94 -5.19 -13.95
N ALA A 52 2.76 -4.43 -14.69
CA ALA A 52 3.39 -3.21 -14.19
C ALA A 52 2.35 -2.14 -13.84
N THR A 53 1.31 -1.95 -14.67
CA THR A 53 0.21 -1.03 -14.37
C THR A 53 -0.56 -1.46 -13.12
N ALA A 54 -0.88 -2.74 -12.99
CA ALA A 54 -1.58 -3.24 -11.80
C ALA A 54 -0.76 -3.03 -10.52
N LEU A 55 0.55 -3.34 -10.55
CA LEU A 55 1.47 -3.09 -9.44
C LEU A 55 1.63 -1.60 -9.13
N TYR A 56 1.63 -0.74 -10.15
CA TYR A 56 1.62 0.71 -9.95
C TYR A 56 0.38 1.18 -9.19
N LEU A 57 -0.81 0.69 -9.55
CA LEU A 57 -2.06 1.01 -8.83
C LEU A 57 -2.03 0.53 -7.39
N VAL A 58 -1.54 -0.70 -7.14
CA VAL A 58 -1.33 -1.24 -5.77
C VAL A 58 -0.39 -0.34 -4.98
N GLY A 59 0.74 0.05 -5.56
CA GLY A 59 1.72 0.93 -4.93
C GLY A 59 1.14 2.30 -4.59
N GLN A 60 0.45 2.93 -5.55
CA GLN A 60 -0.20 4.22 -5.32
C GLN A 60 -1.27 4.13 -4.24
N GLY A 61 -2.19 3.16 -4.33
CA GLY A 61 -3.22 2.96 -3.31
C GLY A 61 -2.63 2.76 -1.91
N SER A 62 -1.56 1.97 -1.79
CA SER A 62 -0.87 1.72 -0.52
C SER A 62 -0.26 2.99 0.07
N VAL A 63 0.45 3.78 -0.73
CA VAL A 63 1.08 5.04 -0.29
C VAL A 63 0.02 6.09 0.06
N THR A 64 -1.03 6.22 -0.74
CA THR A 64 -2.15 7.14 -0.49
C THR A 64 -2.86 6.82 0.82
N LEU A 65 -3.15 5.54 1.09
CA LEU A 65 -3.78 5.11 2.33
C LEU A 65 -2.88 5.37 3.55
N PHE A 66 -1.60 5.04 3.43
CA PHE A 66 -0.61 5.30 4.48
C PHE A 66 -0.59 6.78 4.86
N LEU A 67 -0.37 7.67 3.90
CA LEU A 67 -0.31 9.12 4.14
C LEU A 67 -1.65 9.69 4.62
N GLY A 68 -2.75 9.31 3.96
CA GLY A 68 -4.09 9.79 4.29
C GLY A 68 -4.56 9.38 5.68
N SER A 69 -4.03 8.27 6.21
CA SER A 69 -4.37 7.77 7.55
C SER A 69 -3.54 8.41 8.66
N LEU A 70 -2.31 8.84 8.40
CA LEU A 70 -1.38 9.25 9.46
C LEU A 70 -1.84 10.50 10.22
N ALA A 71 -2.05 11.61 9.50
CA ALA A 71 -2.38 12.89 10.14
C ALA A 71 -3.71 12.86 10.92
N PRO A 72 -4.82 12.30 10.38
CA PRO A 72 -6.07 12.20 11.12
C PRO A 72 -5.96 11.32 12.37
N ASN A 73 -5.25 10.18 12.29
CA ASN A 73 -5.13 9.29 13.44
C ASN A 73 -4.25 9.88 14.53
N VAL A 74 -3.14 10.53 14.19
CA VAL A 74 -2.28 11.22 15.17
C VAL A 74 -3.00 12.44 15.78
N GLY A 75 -3.80 13.14 14.98
CA GLY A 75 -4.58 14.31 15.41
C GLY A 75 -5.63 14.01 16.49
N ASN A 76 -6.06 12.74 16.62
CA ASN A 76 -7.01 12.32 17.67
C ASN A 76 -6.39 12.25 19.08
N PHE A 77 -5.07 12.42 19.21
CA PHE A 77 -4.34 12.29 20.48
C PHE A 77 -3.65 13.59 20.89
N GLY A 78 -3.58 13.82 22.21
CA GLY A 78 -2.84 14.96 22.77
C GLY A 78 -1.34 14.88 22.48
N ALA A 79 -0.67 16.04 22.45
CA ALA A 79 0.72 16.19 22.00
C ALA A 79 1.71 15.19 22.63
N GLY A 80 1.57 14.86 23.93
CA GLY A 80 2.44 13.91 24.60
C GLY A 80 2.32 12.45 24.14
N ALA A 81 1.22 12.08 23.48
CA ALA A 81 0.98 10.72 22.97
C ALA A 81 1.19 10.59 21.45
N GLN A 82 1.23 11.71 20.72
CA GLN A 82 1.32 11.73 19.25
C GLN A 82 2.51 10.94 18.71
N GLY A 83 3.69 11.08 19.32
CA GLY A 83 4.88 10.33 18.90
C GLY A 83 4.73 8.82 19.02
N ARG A 84 4.07 8.32 20.08
CA ARG A 84 3.82 6.89 20.28
C ARG A 84 2.83 6.34 19.26
N VAL A 85 1.77 7.10 18.98
CA VAL A 85 0.75 6.74 17.98
C VAL A 85 1.37 6.71 16.59
N HIS A 86 2.17 7.72 16.25
CA HIS A 86 2.89 7.75 14.98
C HIS A 86 3.83 6.54 14.83
N GLY A 87 4.57 6.20 15.89
CA GLY A 87 5.44 5.03 15.92
C GLY A 87 4.68 3.70 15.74
N LEU A 88 3.51 3.56 16.38
CA LEU A 88 2.65 2.39 16.23
C LEU A 88 2.09 2.25 14.81
N LEU A 89 1.70 3.36 14.17
CA LEU A 89 1.21 3.34 12.78
C LEU A 89 2.33 2.96 11.80
N LEU A 90 3.54 3.49 11.99
CA LEU A 90 4.72 3.11 11.20
C LEU A 90 5.11 1.65 11.41
N SER A 91 5.04 1.15 12.64
CA SER A 91 5.34 -0.26 12.92
C SER A 91 4.31 -1.19 12.29
N GLY A 92 3.03 -0.79 12.20
CA GLY A 92 2.00 -1.50 11.44
C GLY A 92 2.34 -1.60 9.96
N PHE A 93 2.77 -0.51 9.33
CA PHE A 93 3.17 -0.48 7.92
C PHE A 93 4.42 -1.33 7.62
N GLY A 94 5.44 -1.25 8.47
CA GLY A 94 6.61 -2.12 8.34
C GLY A 94 6.30 -3.59 8.65
N GLY A 95 5.51 -3.82 9.69
CA GLY A 95 5.09 -5.13 10.18
C GLY A 95 4.24 -5.90 9.17
N SER A 96 3.35 -5.22 8.44
CA SER A 96 2.56 -5.88 7.37
C SER A 96 3.45 -6.45 6.27
N SER A 97 4.57 -5.78 5.94
CA SER A 97 5.53 -6.30 4.96
C SER A 97 6.24 -7.56 5.47
N ALA A 98 6.60 -7.59 6.75
CA ALA A 98 7.20 -8.76 7.37
C ALA A 98 6.21 -9.95 7.44
N LEU A 99 4.95 -9.69 7.81
CA LEU A 99 3.87 -10.69 7.81
C LEU A 99 3.59 -11.22 6.42
N PHE A 100 3.53 -10.35 5.41
CA PHE A 100 3.34 -10.78 4.02
C PHE A 100 4.50 -11.66 3.56
N ALA A 101 5.74 -11.24 3.78
CA ALA A 101 6.92 -12.01 3.36
C ALA A 101 7.01 -13.37 4.08
N SER A 102 6.73 -13.42 5.38
CA SER A 102 6.75 -14.67 6.15
C SER A 102 5.64 -15.63 5.71
N THR A 103 4.42 -15.12 5.51
CA THR A 103 3.27 -15.91 5.02
C THR A 103 3.53 -16.42 3.61
N TYR A 104 3.97 -15.53 2.70
CA TYR A 104 4.27 -15.90 1.32
C TYR A 104 5.34 -17.00 1.27
N ARG A 105 6.41 -16.85 2.05
CA ARG A 105 7.46 -17.87 2.16
C ARG A 105 6.92 -19.19 2.74
N GLY A 106 6.11 -19.13 3.80
CA GLY A 106 5.58 -20.32 4.45
C GLY A 106 4.62 -21.12 3.57
N VAL A 107 3.82 -20.44 2.75
CA VAL A 107 2.77 -21.08 1.92
C VAL A 107 3.26 -21.44 0.52
N PHE A 108 4.10 -20.63 -0.12
CA PHE A 108 4.38 -20.75 -1.56
C PHE A 108 5.80 -21.18 -1.92
N VAL A 109 6.77 -21.20 -1.00
CA VAL A 109 8.17 -21.57 -1.32
C VAL A 109 8.36 -23.10 -1.47
N GLY A 110 7.41 -23.91 -1.01
CA GLY A 110 7.42 -25.37 -1.23
C GLY A 110 7.17 -25.79 -2.69
N ASP A 111 6.54 -24.93 -3.51
CA ASP A 111 6.01 -25.28 -4.85
C ASP A 111 6.69 -24.51 -6.01
N LEU A 112 7.85 -23.90 -5.76
CA LEU A 112 8.64 -23.17 -6.77
C LEU A 112 8.86 -23.94 -8.10
N PRO A 113 9.09 -25.27 -8.12
CA PRO A 113 9.26 -26.02 -9.36
C PRO A 113 8.00 -26.13 -10.22
N ALA A 114 6.80 -26.02 -9.64
CA ALA A 114 5.53 -26.10 -10.36
C ALA A 114 5.11 -24.74 -10.95
N PHE A 115 5.61 -23.63 -10.40
CA PHE A 115 5.28 -22.27 -10.85
C PHE A 115 5.97 -21.86 -12.17
N PHE A 116 7.10 -22.50 -12.52
CA PHE A 116 7.87 -22.21 -13.74
C PHE A 116 7.71 -23.26 -14.86
N ARG A 117 6.76 -24.18 -14.73
CA ARG A 117 6.34 -25.10 -15.80
C ARG A 117 5.07 -24.59 -16.47
#